data_AF-A0A250X4V7-F1
#
_entry.id   AF-A0A250X4V7-F1
#
_cell.length_a   1.000
_cell.length_b   1.000
_cell.length_c   1.000
_cell.angle_alpha   90.00
_cell.angle_beta   90.00
_cell.angle_gamma   90.00
#
_symmetry.space_group_name_H-M   'P 1'
#
loop_
_entity.id
_entity.type
_entity.pdbx_description
1 polymer ?
#
loop_
_entity_poly.entity_id
_entity_poly.type
_entity_poly.pdbx_seq_one_letter_code
_entity_poly.pdbx_strand_id
1 'polypeptide(L)'
;MAFLIRVALLAWIYQSVLSVVPLRSWEIQHNVRTKESSRAHIGSGFGLDARLVPLDFFVMSKCPYAIACEQRLNDVLALVGEHVRVTPHYIANIDGYPTTCKHGESECLGDRQQLCVLKYAKFHAFWKFLMCQDKNVTSIGEPDTAEACLMELDASASVVSLVKSCYSSDEGDNALRNSAHKTSQLGVRGSCTVWIRGREFPEDSSVEEYVSEICKPSGHVGSSSGCQLMR
;
A
#
# COMPACT_ATOMS: atom_id res chain seq x y z
N MET A 1 45.77 16.95 49.78
CA MET A 1 46.35 15.62 49.45
C MET A 1 45.27 14.54 49.48
N ALA A 2 44.29 14.57 48.56
CA ALA A 2 43.23 13.55 48.51
C ALA A 2 42.67 13.31 47.09
N PHE A 3 43.37 13.77 46.04
CA PHE A 3 42.89 13.68 44.65
C PHE A 3 43.84 12.97 43.69
N LEU A 4 44.96 12.41 44.19
CA LEU A 4 45.98 11.74 43.35
C LEU A 4 46.11 10.22 43.60
N ILE A 5 45.22 9.62 44.40
CA ILE A 5 45.29 8.18 44.73
C ILE A 5 44.25 7.33 43.96
N ARG A 6 43.26 7.95 43.28
CA ARG A 6 42.20 7.20 42.58
C ARG A 6 42.49 6.81 41.13
N VAL A 7 43.60 7.26 40.53
CA VAL A 7 43.95 6.92 39.13
C VAL A 7 44.86 5.68 39.03
N ALA A 8 45.47 5.23 40.14
CA ALA A 8 46.42 4.12 40.13
C ALA A 8 45.81 2.71 40.31
N LEU A 9 44.50 2.59 40.59
CA LEU A 9 43.85 1.29 40.83
C LEU A 9 43.13 0.69 39.60
N LEU A 10 43.09 1.39 38.47
CA LEU A 10 42.41 0.91 37.24
C LEU A 10 43.36 0.35 36.18
N ALA A 11 44.68 0.37 36.40
CA ALA A 11 45.67 -0.15 35.45
C ALA A 11 46.19 -1.57 35.78
N TRP A 12 45.80 -2.18 36.90
CA TRP A 12 46.31 -3.49 37.34
C TRP A 12 45.33 -4.67 37.17
N ILE A 13 44.15 -4.43 36.57
CA ILE A 13 43.16 -5.49 36.27
C ILE A 13 43.18 -5.86 34.77
N TYR A 14 43.91 -5.13 33.92
CA TYR A 14 43.84 -5.30 32.46
C TYR A 14 44.95 -6.19 31.84
N GLN A 15 45.82 -6.84 32.63
CA GLN A 15 46.99 -7.54 32.07
C GLN A 15 47.21 -9.03 32.47
N SER A 16 46.20 -9.74 33.00
CA SER A 16 46.40 -11.11 33.48
C SER A 16 45.39 -12.17 32.99
N VAL A 17 44.72 -11.97 31.84
CA VAL A 17 43.81 -12.99 31.28
C VAL A 17 44.22 -13.53 29.91
N LEU A 18 45.48 -13.33 29.49
CA LEU A 18 46.06 -13.91 28.28
C LEU A 18 46.96 -15.10 28.61
N SER A 19 46.38 -16.24 29.03
CA SER A 19 47.00 -17.56 28.88
C SER A 19 46.21 -18.62 29.64
N VAL A 20 45.26 -19.31 28.99
CA VAL A 20 45.11 -20.78 29.01
C VAL A 20 44.11 -21.16 27.91
N VAL A 21 44.59 -21.57 26.73
CA VAL A 21 43.78 -22.26 25.72
C VAL A 21 44.20 -23.73 25.73
N PRO A 22 43.36 -24.67 26.19
CA PRO A 22 43.57 -26.08 25.92
C PRO A 22 42.83 -26.46 24.63
N LEU A 23 43.60 -26.83 23.61
CA LEU A 23 43.11 -27.52 22.42
C LEU A 23 42.67 -28.94 22.81
N ARG A 24 41.38 -29.24 22.70
CA ARG A 24 40.87 -30.61 22.60
C ARG A 24 39.99 -30.75 21.37
N SER A 25 40.58 -31.41 20.39
CA SER A 25 39.95 -32.00 19.21
C SER A 25 38.90 -33.03 19.63
N TRP A 26 37.68 -32.84 19.16
CA TRP A 26 36.69 -33.90 19.01
C TRP A 26 36.16 -33.83 17.58
N GLU A 27 36.53 -34.83 16.77
CA GLU A 27 35.83 -35.15 15.54
C GLU A 27 34.36 -35.45 15.85
N ILE A 28 33.45 -34.75 15.16
CA ILE A 28 32.11 -35.27 14.88
C ILE A 28 31.83 -35.04 13.39
N GLN A 29 32.02 -36.10 12.62
CA GLN A 29 31.43 -36.25 11.30
C GLN A 29 29.93 -36.52 11.45
N HIS A 30 29.09 -35.51 11.20
CA HIS A 30 27.66 -35.72 10.96
C HIS A 30 27.18 -34.97 9.71
N ASN A 31 27.28 -35.69 8.59
CA ASN A 31 26.16 -35.97 7.69
C ASN A 31 25.30 -34.77 7.24
N VAL A 32 25.74 -34.07 6.20
CA VAL A 32 24.87 -33.22 5.38
C VAL A 32 23.93 -34.14 4.60
N ARG A 33 22.76 -34.42 5.20
CA ARG A 33 21.61 -34.97 4.49
C ARG A 33 20.67 -33.83 4.15
N THR A 34 20.70 -33.43 2.88
CA THR A 34 19.73 -32.51 2.27
C THR A 34 18.31 -33.03 2.49
N LYS A 35 17.56 -32.38 3.39
CA LYS A 35 16.10 -32.48 3.45
C LYS A 35 15.52 -31.17 2.95
N GLU A 36 15.40 -31.13 1.64
CA GLU A 36 14.44 -30.32 0.93
C GLU A 36 13.05 -30.90 1.23
N SER A 37 12.28 -30.24 2.10
CA SER A 37 10.81 -30.31 2.12
C SER A 37 10.27 -29.48 3.29
N SER A 38 9.25 -28.68 2.97
CA SER A 38 8.23 -28.11 3.85
C SER A 38 8.68 -27.11 4.93
N ARG A 39 9.03 -25.89 4.48
CA ARG A 39 8.79 -24.68 5.28
C ARG A 39 7.60 -23.94 4.67
N ALA A 40 6.55 -23.83 5.48
CA ALA A 40 5.30 -23.16 5.19
C ALA A 40 5.54 -21.77 4.58
N HIS A 41 4.96 -21.54 3.41
CA HIS A 41 4.81 -20.22 2.83
C HIS A 41 3.91 -19.39 3.76
N ILE A 42 4.54 -18.50 4.53
CA ILE A 42 3.88 -17.33 5.07
C ILE A 42 3.41 -16.51 3.86
N GLY A 43 2.09 -16.50 3.65
CA GLY A 43 1.45 -15.78 2.55
C GLY A 43 1.59 -14.27 2.71
N SER A 44 2.64 -13.71 2.12
CA SER A 44 2.64 -12.32 1.66
C SER A 44 1.99 -12.32 0.27
N GLY A 45 0.67 -12.16 0.25
CA GLY A 45 -0.15 -12.21 -0.95
C GLY A 45 -0.08 -10.92 -1.76
N PHE A 46 1.06 -10.67 -2.39
CA PHE A 46 1.17 -9.84 -3.60
C PHE A 46 1.92 -10.66 -4.66
N GLY A 47 1.33 -11.79 -5.03
CA GLY A 47 1.68 -12.41 -6.31
C GLY A 47 1.21 -11.45 -7.40
N LEU A 48 2.14 -10.81 -8.11
CA LEU A 48 1.81 -10.12 -9.35
C LEU A 48 1.27 -11.18 -10.31
N ASP A 49 -0.04 -11.34 -10.38
CA ASP A 49 -0.66 -12.15 -11.42
C ASP A 49 -0.34 -11.44 -12.75
N ALA A 50 0.70 -11.93 -13.43
CA ALA A 50 1.20 -11.39 -14.69
C ALA A 50 0.14 -11.41 -15.81
N ARG A 51 -1.03 -12.00 -15.56
CA ARG A 51 -2.19 -12.01 -16.45
C ARG A 51 -3.11 -10.79 -16.28
N LEU A 52 -3.05 -10.09 -15.15
CA LEU A 52 -3.88 -8.92 -14.91
C LEU A 52 -3.25 -7.66 -15.51
N VAL A 53 -4.07 -6.86 -16.20
CA VAL A 53 -3.68 -5.57 -16.75
C VAL A 53 -3.51 -4.57 -15.60
N PRO A 54 -2.33 -3.95 -15.43
CA PRO A 54 -2.15 -2.90 -14.43
C PRO A 54 -3.03 -1.68 -14.77
N LEU A 55 -3.85 -1.26 -13.81
CA LEU A 55 -4.61 -0.02 -13.86
C LEU A 55 -4.25 0.79 -12.62
N ASP A 56 -3.42 1.81 -12.79
CA ASP A 56 -3.04 2.72 -11.73
C ASP A 56 -3.89 3.98 -11.84
N PHE A 57 -4.39 4.53 -10.73
CA PHE A 57 -5.08 5.82 -10.74
C PHE A 57 -4.53 6.71 -9.62
N PHE A 58 -4.39 7.99 -9.93
CA PHE A 58 -3.71 8.97 -9.10
C PHE A 58 -4.72 10.04 -8.69
N VAL A 59 -4.95 10.15 -7.39
CA VAL A 59 -6.09 10.88 -6.83
C VAL A 59 -5.71 11.65 -5.57
N MET A 60 -6.62 12.51 -5.15
CA MET A 60 -6.70 13.08 -3.82
C MET A 60 -8.16 12.88 -3.39
N SER A 61 -8.40 12.37 -2.19
CA SER A 61 -9.73 11.88 -1.77
C SER A 61 -10.82 12.96 -1.80
N LYS A 62 -10.48 14.25 -1.68
CA LYS A 62 -11.47 15.35 -1.73
C LYS A 62 -11.54 16.07 -3.07
N CYS A 63 -10.84 15.60 -4.10
CA CYS A 63 -10.86 16.24 -5.40
C CYS A 63 -12.16 15.90 -6.15
N PRO A 64 -13.01 16.87 -6.55
CA PRO A 64 -14.25 16.58 -7.27
C PRO A 64 -14.03 15.86 -8.61
N TYR A 65 -12.88 16.07 -9.25
CA TYR A 65 -12.51 15.34 -10.47
C TYR A 65 -12.13 13.88 -10.21
N ALA A 66 -11.59 13.56 -9.01
CA ALA A 66 -11.34 12.17 -8.61
C ALA A 66 -12.66 11.40 -8.49
N ILE A 67 -13.65 11.97 -7.82
CA ILE A 67 -14.97 11.34 -7.62
C ILE A 67 -15.63 10.96 -8.94
N ALA A 68 -15.64 11.87 -9.93
CA ALA A 68 -16.21 11.59 -11.24
C ALA A 68 -15.43 10.49 -11.99
N CYS A 69 -14.10 10.46 -11.85
CA CYS A 69 -13.25 9.43 -12.41
C CYS A 69 -13.47 8.07 -11.73
N GLU A 70 -13.57 8.04 -10.41
CA GLU A 70 -13.76 6.83 -9.61
C GLU A 70 -15.14 6.20 -9.86
N GLN A 71 -16.18 7.01 -10.07
CA GLN A 71 -17.49 6.53 -10.53
C GLN A 71 -17.40 5.88 -11.91
N ARG A 72 -16.69 6.50 -12.85
CA ARG A 72 -16.47 5.90 -14.17
C ARG A 72 -15.67 4.61 -14.08
N LEU A 73 -14.60 4.59 -13.29
CA LEU A 73 -13.82 3.38 -13.04
C LEU A 73 -14.68 2.30 -12.38
N ASN A 74 -15.63 2.65 -11.51
CA ASN A 74 -16.56 1.68 -10.92
C ASN A 74 -17.39 0.97 -12.01
N ASP A 75 -17.89 1.71 -13.00
CA ASP A 75 -18.62 1.13 -14.14
C ASP A 75 -17.71 0.25 -15.02
N VAL A 76 -16.47 0.66 -15.24
CA VAL A 76 -15.45 -0.15 -15.94
C VAL A 76 -15.17 -1.45 -15.18
N LEU A 77 -14.95 -1.37 -13.87
CA LEU A 77 -14.63 -2.52 -13.03
C LEU A 77 -15.80 -3.50 -12.90
N ALA A 78 -17.04 -3.03 -13.05
CA ALA A 78 -18.20 -3.92 -13.14
C ALA A 78 -18.15 -4.85 -14.37
N LEU A 79 -17.47 -4.43 -15.45
CA LEU A 79 -17.36 -5.19 -16.69
C LEU A 79 -16.07 -6.01 -16.78
N VAL A 80 -14.94 -5.44 -16.34
CA VAL A 80 -13.60 -6.02 -16.55
C VAL A 80 -12.76 -6.13 -15.27
N GLY A 81 -13.36 -6.00 -14.09
CA GLY A 81 -12.66 -6.03 -12.80
C GLY A 81 -11.80 -7.29 -12.59
N GLU A 82 -12.22 -8.44 -13.12
CA GLU A 82 -11.45 -9.70 -13.05
C GLU A 82 -10.19 -9.73 -13.93
N HIS A 83 -10.00 -8.73 -14.80
CA HIS A 83 -8.86 -8.64 -15.73
C HIS A 83 -7.85 -7.58 -15.34
N VAL A 84 -8.14 -6.77 -14.32
CA VAL A 84 -7.29 -5.66 -13.94
C VAL A 84 -6.76 -5.81 -12.52
N ARG A 85 -5.53 -5.36 -12.33
CA ARG A 85 -4.99 -5.08 -11.00
C ARG A 85 -5.03 -3.58 -10.82
N VAL A 86 -6.00 -3.12 -10.05
CA VAL A 86 -6.18 -1.70 -9.74
C VAL A 86 -5.22 -1.29 -8.62
N THR A 87 -4.60 -0.13 -8.72
CA THR A 87 -3.74 0.42 -7.67
C THR A 87 -3.94 1.94 -7.54
N PRO A 88 -4.52 2.43 -6.43
CA PRO A 88 -4.59 3.86 -6.16
C PRO A 88 -3.24 4.42 -5.74
N HIS A 89 -2.98 5.68 -6.08
CA HIS A 89 -1.85 6.47 -5.58
C HIS A 89 -2.35 7.85 -5.18
N TYR A 90 -1.95 8.34 -4.01
CA TYR A 90 -2.42 9.59 -3.44
C TYR A 90 -1.41 10.71 -3.63
N ILE A 91 -1.92 11.84 -4.11
CA ILE A 91 -1.13 13.05 -4.37
C ILE A 91 -1.20 13.94 -3.14
N ALA A 92 -0.04 14.27 -2.59
CA ALA A 92 0.06 15.25 -1.52
C ALA A 92 1.41 15.97 -1.59
N ASN A 93 1.55 17.07 -0.87
CA ASN A 93 2.78 17.83 -0.80
C ASN A 93 3.71 17.31 0.31
N ILE A 94 4.88 16.82 -0.10
CA ILE A 94 5.92 16.21 0.74
C ILE A 94 6.91 17.21 1.37
N ASP A 95 6.83 18.50 1.03
CA ASP A 95 7.75 19.54 1.51
C ASP A 95 7.59 19.79 3.02
N GLY A 96 6.43 19.44 3.60
CA GLY A 96 6.16 19.47 5.04
C GLY A 96 6.22 18.10 5.73
N TYR A 97 6.30 18.10 7.06
CA TYR A 97 6.01 16.94 7.90
C TYR A 97 5.06 17.35 9.06
N PRO A 98 3.84 16.78 9.15
CA PRO A 98 3.25 15.82 8.23
C PRO A 98 3.05 16.37 6.80
N THR A 99 2.81 15.47 5.86
CA THR A 99 2.47 15.80 4.45
C THR A 99 1.25 16.72 4.42
N THR A 100 1.19 17.69 3.50
CA THR A 100 0.02 18.59 3.38
C THR A 100 -0.77 18.29 2.11
N CYS A 101 -2.09 18.45 2.15
CA CYS A 101 -2.99 18.10 1.04
C CYS A 101 -3.65 19.33 0.45
N LYS A 102 -4.03 19.26 -0.82
CA LYS A 102 -4.51 20.41 -1.60
C LYS A 102 -5.83 20.95 -1.06
N HIS A 103 -6.71 20.07 -0.61
CA HIS A 103 -8.03 20.42 -0.09
C HIS A 103 -8.08 20.43 1.44
N GLY A 104 -6.92 20.62 2.09
CA GLY A 104 -6.79 20.79 3.54
C GLY A 104 -6.57 19.48 4.30
N GLU A 105 -6.49 19.57 5.63
CA GLU A 105 -6.13 18.44 6.50
C GLU A 105 -7.10 17.26 6.40
N SER A 106 -8.40 17.53 6.24
CA SER A 106 -9.40 16.45 6.12
C SER A 106 -9.19 15.60 4.86
N GLU A 107 -8.58 16.14 3.81
CA GLU A 107 -8.14 15.33 2.66
C GLU A 107 -7.00 14.39 3.04
N CYS A 108 -5.98 14.88 3.76
CA CYS A 108 -4.90 14.02 4.23
C CYS A 108 -5.43 12.89 5.13
N LEU A 109 -6.38 13.19 6.01
CA LEU A 109 -7.03 12.17 6.83
C LEU A 109 -7.83 11.17 5.98
N GLY A 110 -8.54 11.62 4.94
CA GLY A 110 -9.23 10.78 3.98
C GLY A 110 -8.28 9.84 3.23
N ASP A 111 -7.20 10.39 2.68
CA ASP A 111 -6.19 9.61 1.96
C ASP A 111 -5.55 8.54 2.86
N ARG A 112 -5.25 8.88 4.12
CA ARG A 112 -4.76 7.93 5.14
C ARG A 112 -5.76 6.81 5.40
N GLN A 113 -7.04 7.15 5.58
CA GLN A 113 -8.10 6.16 5.80
C GLN A 113 -8.16 5.17 4.63
N GLN A 114 -8.21 5.68 3.40
CA GLN A 114 -8.31 4.86 2.20
C GLN A 114 -7.05 3.99 1.99
N LEU A 115 -5.84 4.54 2.19
CA LEU A 115 -4.57 3.78 2.15
C LEU A 115 -4.50 2.69 3.23
N CYS A 116 -4.98 2.96 4.44
CA CYS A 116 -5.01 1.96 5.51
C CYS A 116 -6.01 0.83 5.25
N VAL A 117 -7.18 1.15 4.67
CA VAL A 117 -8.12 0.10 4.21
C VAL A 117 -7.47 -0.75 3.12
N LEU A 118 -6.82 -0.13 2.13
CA LEU A 118 -6.10 -0.86 1.07
C LEU A 118 -5.04 -1.80 1.63
N LYS A 119 -4.34 -1.37 2.69
CA LYS A 119 -3.26 -2.15 3.30
C LYS A 119 -3.75 -3.39 4.04
N TYR A 120 -4.86 -3.28 4.78
CA TYR A 120 -5.31 -4.32 5.71
C TYR A 120 -6.52 -5.13 5.22
N ALA A 121 -7.28 -4.62 4.26
CA ALA A 121 -8.47 -5.28 3.73
C ALA A 121 -8.25 -5.80 2.30
N LYS A 122 -9.20 -6.61 1.82
CA LYS A 122 -9.21 -7.04 0.42
C LYS A 122 -9.58 -5.86 -0.48
N PHE A 123 -9.13 -5.90 -1.74
CA PHE A 123 -9.40 -4.83 -2.72
C PHE A 123 -10.90 -4.47 -2.84
N HIS A 124 -11.80 -5.47 -2.86
CA HIS A 124 -13.23 -5.21 -2.90
C HIS A 124 -13.75 -4.41 -1.68
N ALA A 125 -13.19 -4.64 -0.48
CA ALA A 125 -13.53 -3.87 0.71
C ALA A 125 -12.97 -2.44 0.63
N PHE A 126 -11.75 -2.27 0.10
CA PHE A 126 -11.20 -0.95 -0.23
C PHE A 126 -12.08 -0.18 -1.21
N TRP A 127 -12.47 -0.80 -2.33
CA TRP A 127 -13.28 -0.13 -3.34
C TRP A 127 -14.64 0.28 -2.80
N LYS A 128 -15.28 -0.58 -1.99
CA LYS A 128 -16.53 -0.24 -1.28
C LYS A 128 -16.35 0.93 -0.30
N PHE A 129 -15.25 0.96 0.43
CA PHE A 129 -14.94 2.05 1.36
C PHE A 129 -14.76 3.37 0.62
N LEU A 130 -13.99 3.37 -0.48
CA LEU A 130 -13.81 4.52 -1.37
C LEU A 130 -15.17 5.03 -1.87
N MET A 131 -15.97 4.17 -2.50
CA MET A 131 -17.30 4.52 -3.01
C MET A 131 -18.27 4.99 -1.91
N CYS A 132 -18.13 4.51 -0.68
CA CYS A 132 -18.92 4.99 0.45
C CYS A 132 -18.55 6.43 0.83
N GLN A 133 -17.26 6.74 0.91
CA GLN A 133 -16.77 8.08 1.22
C GLN A 133 -17.16 9.10 0.14
N ASP A 134 -17.10 8.69 -1.13
CA ASP A 134 -17.40 9.54 -2.29
C ASP A 134 -18.86 10.02 -2.33
N LYS A 135 -19.78 9.35 -1.61
CA LYS A 135 -21.17 9.81 -1.45
C LYS A 135 -21.26 11.20 -0.80
N ASN A 136 -20.29 11.56 0.05
CA ASN A 136 -20.22 12.87 0.67
C ASN A 136 -18.77 13.36 0.82
N VAL A 137 -18.26 13.97 -0.24
CA VAL A 137 -16.90 14.55 -0.32
C VAL A 137 -16.58 15.48 0.87
N THR A 138 -17.58 16.21 1.38
CA THR A 138 -17.34 17.19 2.45
C THR A 138 -16.95 16.52 3.77
N SER A 139 -17.47 15.32 4.05
CA SER A 139 -17.21 14.59 5.30
C SER A 139 -16.05 13.57 5.20
N ILE A 140 -15.41 13.45 4.04
CA ILE A 140 -14.16 12.70 3.88
C ILE A 140 -13.11 13.24 4.86
N GLY A 141 -12.45 12.33 5.58
CA GLY A 141 -11.50 12.60 6.64
C GLY A 141 -12.09 12.55 8.05
N GLU A 142 -13.40 12.72 8.20
CA GLU A 142 -14.05 12.70 9.51
C GLU A 142 -14.11 11.26 10.09
N PRO A 143 -13.76 11.05 11.37
CA PRO A 143 -13.77 9.73 12.00
C PRO A 143 -15.14 9.02 11.91
N ASP A 144 -16.24 9.77 12.10
CA ASP A 144 -17.59 9.20 12.04
C ASP A 144 -17.95 8.71 10.64
N THR A 145 -17.50 9.42 9.59
CA THR A 145 -17.69 8.99 8.20
C THR A 145 -16.88 7.72 7.91
N ALA A 146 -15.62 7.68 8.36
CA ALA A 146 -14.79 6.50 8.21
C ALA A 146 -15.38 5.29 8.95
N GLU A 147 -15.88 5.47 10.18
CA GLU A 147 -16.50 4.40 10.96
C GLU A 147 -17.77 3.88 10.28
N ALA A 148 -18.65 4.76 9.83
CA ALA A 148 -19.87 4.38 9.12
C ALA A 148 -19.54 3.57 7.84
N CYS A 149 -18.57 4.02 7.04
CA CYS A 149 -18.15 3.29 5.86
C CYS A 149 -17.46 1.95 6.17
N LEU A 150 -16.72 1.84 7.27
CA LEU A 150 -16.13 0.57 7.72
C LEU A 150 -17.19 -0.45 8.14
N MET A 151 -18.30 0.00 8.73
CA MET A 151 -19.41 -0.88 9.14
C MET A 151 -20.17 -1.48 7.94
N GLU A 152 -20.12 -0.86 6.77
CA GLU A 152 -20.71 -1.40 5.53
C GLU A 152 -19.85 -2.48 4.85
N LEU A 153 -18.61 -2.69 5.32
CA LEU A 153 -17.67 -3.63 4.69
C LEU A 153 -17.87 -5.06 5.20
N ASP A 154 -17.71 -6.02 4.29
CA ASP A 154 -17.54 -7.43 4.65
C ASP A 154 -16.08 -7.67 5.11
N ALA A 155 -15.75 -7.14 6.29
CA ALA A 155 -14.43 -7.24 6.90
C ALA A 155 -14.54 -7.72 8.36
N SER A 156 -13.59 -8.56 8.78
CA SER A 156 -13.55 -9.03 10.18
C SER A 156 -13.25 -7.89 11.15
N ALA A 157 -13.73 -7.99 12.40
CA ALA A 157 -13.48 -7.00 13.44
C ALA A 157 -11.99 -6.71 13.68
N SER A 158 -11.12 -7.72 13.51
CA SER A 158 -9.67 -7.53 13.61
C SER A 158 -9.11 -6.66 12.48
N VAL A 159 -9.59 -6.84 11.25
CA VAL A 159 -9.22 -5.97 10.11
C VAL A 159 -9.67 -4.54 10.35
N VAL A 160 -10.92 -4.34 10.80
CA VAL A 160 -11.43 -2.99 11.13
C VAL A 160 -10.57 -2.34 12.21
N SER A 161 -10.21 -3.08 13.26
CA SER A 161 -9.33 -2.57 14.32
C SER A 161 -7.94 -2.18 13.80
N LEU A 162 -7.34 -2.99 12.92
CA LEU A 162 -6.05 -2.67 12.29
C LEU A 162 -6.13 -1.40 11.43
N VAL A 163 -7.19 -1.24 10.64
CA VAL A 163 -7.41 -0.03 9.82
C VAL A 163 -7.49 1.21 10.70
N LYS A 164 -8.30 1.16 11.78
CA LYS A 164 -8.48 2.29 12.71
C LYS A 164 -7.16 2.69 13.38
N SER A 165 -6.39 1.70 13.81
CA SER A 165 -5.06 1.94 14.39
C SER A 165 -4.08 2.52 13.37
N CYS A 166 -4.14 2.07 12.12
CA CYS A 166 -3.27 2.55 11.05
C CYS A 166 -3.54 4.03 10.74
N TYR A 167 -4.78 4.40 10.44
CA TYR A 167 -5.04 5.77 9.99
C TYR A 167 -4.90 6.80 11.11
N SER A 168 -4.94 6.37 12.37
CA SER A 168 -4.78 7.24 13.57
C SER A 168 -3.34 7.27 14.11
N SER A 169 -2.37 6.72 13.39
CA SER A 169 -0.97 6.65 13.81
C SER A 169 -0.01 7.11 12.71
N ASP A 170 1.29 7.16 13.05
CA ASP A 170 2.39 7.40 12.12
C ASP A 170 2.40 6.42 10.94
N GLU A 171 1.79 5.25 11.08
CA GLU A 171 1.67 4.30 9.98
C GLU A 171 0.88 4.91 8.81
N GLY A 172 -0.27 5.53 9.09
CA GLY A 172 -1.06 6.23 8.10
C GLY A 172 -0.32 7.43 7.52
N ASP A 173 0.34 8.22 8.36
CA ASP A 173 1.13 9.39 7.91
C ASP A 173 2.25 8.98 6.95
N ASN A 174 2.96 7.90 7.29
CA ASN A 174 4.00 7.34 6.44
C ASN A 174 3.43 6.72 5.16
N ALA A 175 2.26 6.08 5.21
CA ALA A 175 1.59 5.55 4.02
C ALA A 175 1.26 6.67 3.03
N LEU A 176 0.67 7.77 3.50
CA LEU A 176 0.38 8.95 2.67
C LEU A 176 1.66 9.57 2.12
N ARG A 177 2.67 9.77 2.98
CA ARG A 177 3.96 10.32 2.57
C ARG A 177 4.62 9.47 1.49
N ASN A 178 4.61 8.14 1.63
CA ASN A 178 5.18 7.22 0.64
C ASN A 178 4.41 7.27 -0.69
N SER A 179 3.07 7.35 -0.64
CA SER A 179 2.24 7.51 -1.83
C SER A 179 2.54 8.83 -2.55
N ALA A 180 2.63 9.92 -1.79
CA ALA A 180 2.95 11.25 -2.31
C ALA A 180 4.37 11.34 -2.90
N HIS A 181 5.36 10.67 -2.29
CA HIS A 181 6.69 10.52 -2.90
C HIS A 181 6.63 9.79 -4.23
N LYS A 182 5.84 8.72 -4.32
CA LYS A 182 5.69 7.94 -5.56
C LYS A 182 5.05 8.78 -6.67
N THR A 183 3.98 9.51 -6.39
CA THR A 183 3.31 10.37 -7.38
C THR A 183 4.21 11.51 -7.84
N SER A 184 4.95 12.13 -6.91
CA SER A 184 5.96 13.15 -7.21
C SER A 184 7.07 12.64 -8.12
N GLN A 185 7.63 11.45 -7.85
CA GLN A 185 8.65 10.83 -8.71
C GLN A 185 8.15 10.51 -10.12
N LEU A 186 6.86 10.20 -10.26
CA LEU A 186 6.23 9.94 -11.55
C LEU A 186 5.82 11.24 -12.28
N GLY A 187 5.98 12.41 -11.63
CA GLY A 187 5.57 13.69 -12.20
C GLY A 187 4.06 13.92 -12.23
N VAL A 188 3.27 13.08 -11.54
CA VAL A 188 1.81 13.19 -11.52
C VAL A 188 1.39 14.19 -10.44
N ARG A 189 0.68 15.25 -10.85
CA ARG A 189 0.30 16.39 -9.99
C ARG A 189 -1.19 16.67 -9.93
N GLY A 190 -1.98 16.03 -10.79
CA GLY A 190 -3.41 16.29 -10.96
C GLY A 190 -4.24 15.06 -10.63
N SER A 191 -5.47 15.30 -10.19
CA SER A 191 -6.50 14.27 -10.08
C SER A 191 -7.62 14.58 -11.07
N CYS A 192 -8.26 13.61 -11.69
CA CYS A 192 -7.81 12.21 -11.78
C CYS A 192 -6.70 12.07 -12.84
N THR A 193 -5.72 11.21 -12.62
CA THR A 193 -4.86 10.71 -13.71
C THR A 193 -4.97 9.20 -13.70
N VAL A 194 -5.16 8.57 -14.87
CA VAL A 194 -5.32 7.11 -14.98
C VAL A 194 -4.26 6.55 -15.90
N TRP A 195 -3.59 5.48 -15.48
CA TRP A 195 -2.60 4.79 -16.27
C TRP A 195 -3.02 3.33 -16.51
N ILE A 196 -2.94 2.89 -17.76
CA ILE A 196 -3.17 1.49 -18.15
C ILE A 196 -1.86 0.93 -18.71
N ARG A 197 -1.38 -0.18 -18.14
CA ARG A 197 -0.06 -0.77 -18.46
C ARG A 197 1.09 0.25 -18.31
N GLY A 198 1.00 1.10 -17.27
CA GLY A 198 2.04 2.10 -16.97
C GLY A 198 2.11 3.26 -17.96
N ARG A 199 1.09 3.47 -18.79
CA ARG A 199 0.96 4.63 -19.67
C ARG A 199 -0.31 5.39 -19.35
N GLU A 200 -0.21 6.72 -19.36
CA GLU A 200 -1.35 7.60 -19.18
C GLU A 200 -2.43 7.32 -20.23
N PHE A 201 -3.67 7.25 -19.76
CA PHE A 201 -4.87 7.02 -20.52
C PHE A 201 -5.86 8.15 -20.19
N PRO A 202 -6.55 8.73 -21.20
CA PRO A 202 -7.44 9.86 -20.97
C PRO A 202 -8.50 9.56 -19.90
N GLU A 203 -8.52 10.35 -18.83
CA GLU A 203 -9.42 10.12 -17.70
C GLU A 203 -10.91 10.31 -18.05
N ASP A 204 -11.19 11.11 -19.09
CA ASP A 204 -12.52 11.45 -19.60
C ASP A 204 -13.06 10.49 -20.67
N SER A 205 -12.26 9.49 -21.08
CA SER A 205 -12.68 8.43 -22.01
C SER A 205 -13.94 7.71 -21.55
N SER A 206 -14.72 7.17 -22.50
CA SER A 206 -15.94 6.43 -22.19
C SER A 206 -15.63 5.07 -21.54
N VAL A 207 -16.64 4.47 -20.88
CA VAL A 207 -16.51 3.12 -20.29
C VAL A 207 -16.09 2.10 -21.36
N GLU A 208 -16.65 2.21 -22.57
CA GLU A 208 -16.34 1.37 -23.71
C GLU A 208 -14.88 1.50 -24.17
N GLU A 209 -14.33 2.72 -24.16
CA GLU A 209 -12.93 2.98 -24.51
C GLU A 209 -11.98 2.37 -23.48
N TYR A 210 -12.29 2.50 -22.19
CA TYR A 210 -11.56 1.84 -21.11
C TYR A 210 -11.57 0.32 -21.27
N VAL A 211 -12.75 -0.27 -21.48
CA VAL A 211 -12.91 -1.72 -21.69
C VAL A 211 -12.11 -2.16 -22.92
N SER A 212 -12.19 -1.42 -24.02
CA SER A 212 -11.44 -1.70 -25.24
C SER A 212 -9.93 -1.69 -25.00
N GLU A 213 -9.39 -0.68 -24.30
CA GLU A 213 -7.97 -0.61 -23.96
C GLU A 213 -7.52 -1.76 -23.05
N ILE A 214 -8.31 -2.09 -22.01
CA ILE A 214 -8.03 -3.19 -21.08
C ILE A 214 -8.04 -4.53 -21.83
N CYS A 215 -8.99 -4.74 -22.73
CA CYS A 215 -9.16 -6.00 -23.46
C CYS A 215 -8.20 -6.18 -24.65
N LYS A 216 -7.34 -5.19 -24.96
CA LYS A 216 -6.29 -5.34 -25.97
C LYS A 216 -5.39 -6.54 -25.63
N PRO A 217 -5.15 -7.47 -26.58
CA PRO A 217 -4.30 -8.63 -26.36
C PRO A 217 -2.91 -8.20 -25.90
N SER A 218 -2.52 -8.64 -24.71
CA SER A 218 -1.25 -8.26 -24.08
C SER A 218 -0.46 -9.51 -23.71
N GLY A 219 -0.24 -10.44 -24.63
CA GLY A 219 0.53 -11.69 -24.41
C GLY A 219 -0.02 -12.68 -23.36
N HIS A 220 -0.92 -12.26 -22.45
CA HIS A 220 -1.29 -12.97 -21.23
C HIS A 220 -2.76 -12.80 -20.79
N VAL A 221 -3.59 -12.02 -21.50
CA VAL A 221 -5.01 -11.85 -21.15
C VAL A 221 -5.83 -12.95 -21.84
N GLY A 222 -6.29 -13.93 -21.04
CA GLY A 222 -7.22 -14.97 -21.49
C GLY A 222 -8.61 -14.40 -21.81
N SER A 223 -9.34 -15.01 -22.74
CA SER A 223 -10.66 -14.52 -23.16
C SER A 223 -11.72 -14.82 -22.10
N SER A 224 -12.23 -13.79 -21.45
CA SER A 224 -13.39 -13.85 -20.55
C SER A 224 -14.61 -13.17 -21.17
N SER A 225 -15.78 -13.34 -20.53
CA SER A 225 -17.05 -12.74 -20.95
C SER A 225 -16.99 -11.20 -21.03
N GLY A 226 -16.35 -10.53 -20.08
CA GLY A 226 -16.24 -9.05 -20.05
C GLY A 226 -15.55 -8.49 -21.30
N CYS A 227 -14.48 -9.15 -21.77
CA CYS A 227 -13.79 -8.78 -23.01
C CYS A 227 -14.42 -9.39 -24.28
N GLN A 228 -15.41 -10.28 -24.15
CA GLN A 228 -16.16 -10.86 -25.26
C GLN A 228 -17.39 -10.03 -25.65
N LEU A 229 -17.95 -9.25 -24.73
CA LEU A 229 -19.13 -8.39 -24.98
C LEU A 229 -18.87 -7.23 -25.97
N MET A 230 -17.60 -6.93 -26.25
CA MET A 230 -17.17 -5.83 -27.13
C MET A 230 -16.58 -6.30 -28.46
N ARG A 231 -16.73 -7.59 -28.81
CA ARG A 231 -16.32 -8.14 -30.11
C ARG A 231 -17.46 -8.17 -31.12
#